data_AF-A0A356PE06-F1
#
_entry.id   AF-A0A356PE06-F1
#
_cell.length_a   1.000
_cell.length_b   1.000
_cell.length_c   1.000
_cell.angle_alpha   90.00
_cell.angle_beta   90.00
_cell.angle_gamma   90.00
#
_symmetry.space_group_name_H-M   'P 1'
#
loop_
_entity.id
_entity.type
_entity.pdbx_description
1 polymer ?
#
loop_
_entity_poly.entity_id
_entity_poly.type
_entity_poly.pdbx_seq_one_letter_code
_entity_poly.pdbx_strand_id
1 'polypeptide(L)'
;ALDYMLHKMTQLMDRLQVFPEQMKENIDKGFGLIFSQRVMLTLVDKGVSRENAYALVQRNAMEAWNTKEQFQSLLNRDPIIREYLDENEISALFDYAYHTKHVADIFQRLGLV
;
A
#
# COMPACT_ATOMS: atom_id res chain seq x y z
N ALA A 1 19.89 35.71 8.64
CA ALA A 1 20.02 34.24 8.67
C ALA A 1 18.82 33.56 8.01
N LEU A 2 17.59 33.81 8.46
CA LEU A 2 16.38 33.19 7.88
C LEU A 2 16.19 33.47 6.38
N ASP A 3 16.36 34.72 5.94
CA ASP A 3 16.24 35.10 4.52
C ASP A 3 17.15 34.25 3.60
N TYR A 4 18.40 34.08 4.01
CA TYR A 4 19.35 33.22 3.28
C TYR A 4 18.90 31.76 3.24
N MET A 5 18.37 31.22 4.34
CA MET A 5 17.87 29.84 4.39
C MET A 5 16.68 29.63 3.46
N LEU A 6 15.74 30.59 3.40
CA LEU A 6 14.57 30.53 2.52
C LEU A 6 14.99 30.58 1.05
N HIS A 7 15.92 31.46 0.70
CA HIS A 7 16.48 31.53 -0.65
C HIS A 7 17.14 30.21 -1.07
N LYS A 8 17.94 29.61 -0.18
CA LYS A 8 18.60 28.32 -0.46
C LYS A 8 17.60 27.17 -0.59
N MET A 9 16.59 27.11 0.27
CA MET A 9 15.57 26.07 0.19
C MET A 9 14.75 26.17 -1.09
N THR A 10 14.39 27.38 -1.52
CA THR A 10 13.65 27.61 -2.77
C THR A 10 14.43 27.08 -3.97
N GLN A 11 15.73 27.39 -4.05
CA GLN A 11 16.61 26.89 -5.12
C GLN A 11 16.77 25.37 -5.09
N LEU A 12 16.80 24.77 -3.90
CA LEU A 12 16.87 23.31 -3.75
C LEU A 12 15.58 22.66 -4.25
N MET A 13 14.42 23.15 -3.83
CA MET A 13 13.12 22.61 -4.23
C MET A 13 12.88 22.74 -5.74
N ASP A 14 13.27 23.86 -6.35
CA ASP A 14 13.17 24.11 -7.80
C ASP A 14 13.99 23.10 -8.64
N ARG A 15 15.15 22.68 -8.11
CA ARG A 15 16.10 21.81 -8.82
C ARG A 15 16.11 20.37 -8.32
N LEU A 16 15.20 20.02 -7.41
CA LEU A 16 15.17 18.71 -6.79
C LEU A 16 14.89 17.64 -7.84
N GLN A 17 15.83 16.73 -8.03
CA GLN A 17 15.63 15.57 -8.88
C GLN A 17 14.77 14.53 -8.15
N VAL A 18 13.60 14.24 -8.69
CA VAL A 18 12.71 13.19 -8.21
C VAL A 18 12.84 11.99 -9.14
N PHE A 19 12.93 10.79 -8.56
CA PHE A 19 13.09 9.52 -9.29
C PHE A 19 11.86 8.61 -9.06
N PRO A 20 10.78 8.76 -9.86
CA PRO A 20 9.53 8.03 -9.64
C PRO A 20 9.68 6.52 -9.66
N GLU A 21 10.52 5.99 -10.55
CA GLU A 21 10.78 4.54 -10.64
C GLU A 21 11.39 4.01 -9.35
N GLN A 22 12.38 4.72 -8.78
CA GLN A 22 12.99 4.31 -7.51
C GLN A 22 12.00 4.39 -6.34
N MET A 23 11.09 5.37 -6.35
CA MET A 23 10.02 5.47 -5.36
C MET A 23 9.10 4.25 -5.43
N LYS A 24 8.69 3.85 -6.65
CA LYS A 24 7.85 2.67 -6.87
C LYS A 24 8.56 1.38 -6.48
N GLU A 25 9.80 1.19 -6.92
CA GLU A 25 10.61 0.03 -6.54
C GLU A 25 10.76 -0.10 -5.01
N ASN A 26 10.93 1.02 -4.30
CA ASN A 26 11.04 1.00 -2.85
C ASN A 26 9.75 0.54 -2.17
N ILE A 27 8.58 0.85 -2.75
CA ILE A 27 7.30 0.33 -2.27
C ILE A 27 7.20 -1.17 -2.58
N ASP A 28 7.56 -1.59 -3.79
CA ASP A 28 7.50 -3.00 -4.23
C ASP A 28 8.46 -3.91 -3.45
N LYS A 29 9.56 -3.38 -2.88
CA LYS A 29 10.46 -4.10 -1.94
C LYS A 29 9.75 -4.60 -0.68
N GLY A 30 8.59 -4.04 -0.35
CA GLY A 30 7.74 -4.52 0.74
C GLY A 30 6.93 -5.77 0.38
N PHE A 31 7.11 -6.38 -0.80
CA PHE A 31 6.44 -7.60 -1.24
C PHE A 31 4.89 -7.54 -1.16
N GLY A 32 4.32 -6.35 -1.39
CA GLY A 32 2.87 -6.13 -1.32
C GLY A 32 2.28 -6.06 0.09
N LEU A 33 3.10 -6.04 1.15
CA LEU A 33 2.62 -6.00 2.55
C LEU A 33 1.84 -4.74 2.90
N ILE A 34 2.02 -3.64 2.17
CA ILE A 34 1.23 -2.41 2.37
C ILE A 34 -0.28 -2.65 2.18
N PHE A 35 -0.67 -3.70 1.45
CA PHE A 35 -2.08 -4.04 1.18
C PHE A 35 -2.69 -4.92 2.27
N SER A 36 -1.92 -5.35 3.28
CA SER A 36 -2.38 -6.22 4.37
C SER A 36 -3.63 -5.70 5.09
N GLN A 37 -3.70 -4.39 5.35
CA GLN A 37 -4.89 -3.80 5.96
C GLN A 37 -6.13 -3.93 5.07
N ARG A 38 -6.00 -3.74 3.75
CA ARG A 38 -7.13 -3.88 2.82
C ARG A 38 -7.66 -5.31 2.81
N VAL A 39 -6.76 -6.30 2.81
CA VAL A 39 -7.13 -7.72 2.89
C VAL A 39 -7.86 -8.01 4.19
N MET A 40 -7.33 -7.55 5.32
CA MET A 40 -7.96 -7.74 6.64
C MET A 40 -9.37 -7.15 6.68
N LEU A 41 -9.54 -5.91 6.21
CA LEU A 41 -10.86 -5.26 6.20
C LEU A 41 -11.84 -5.98 5.29
N THR A 42 -11.39 -6.44 4.12
CA THR A 42 -12.25 -7.18 3.17
C THR A 42 -12.71 -8.51 3.76
N LEU A 43 -11.84 -9.23 4.49
CA LEU A 43 -12.24 -10.44 5.22
C LEU A 43 -13.29 -10.14 6.31
N VAL A 44 -13.14 -9.03 7.02
CA VAL A 44 -14.13 -8.58 8.00
C VAL A 44 -15.47 -8.27 7.33
N ASP A 45 -15.45 -7.59 6.19
CA ASP A 45 -16.66 -7.29 5.40
C ASP A 45 -17.34 -8.58 4.87
N LYS A 46 -16.57 -9.65 4.66
CA LYS A 46 -17.04 -10.99 4.28
C LYS A 46 -17.54 -11.83 5.48
N GLY A 47 -17.55 -11.27 6.69
CA GLY A 47 -18.10 -11.91 7.89
C GLY A 47 -17.08 -12.61 8.78
N VAL A 48 -15.78 -12.51 8.49
CA VAL A 48 -14.73 -13.02 9.38
C VAL A 48 -14.61 -12.09 10.61
N SER A 49 -14.46 -12.66 11.81
CA SER A 49 -14.22 -11.83 12.99
C SER A 49 -12.90 -11.05 12.83
N ARG A 50 -12.85 -9.84 13.37
CA ARG A 50 -11.65 -8.98 13.26
C ARG A 50 -10.38 -9.65 13.79
N GLU A 51 -10.49 -10.40 14.88
CA GLU A 51 -9.39 -11.16 15.48
C GLU A 51 -8.89 -12.27 14.54
N ASN A 52 -9.82 -13.05 13.95
CA ASN A 52 -9.45 -14.11 13.00
C ASN A 52 -8.87 -13.53 11.71
N ALA A 53 -9.46 -12.45 11.17
CA ALA A 53 -8.95 -11.77 9.99
C ALA A 53 -7.53 -11.24 10.22
N TYR A 54 -7.27 -10.65 11.39
CA TYR A 54 -5.94 -10.21 11.78
C TYR A 54 -4.95 -11.38 11.85
N ALA A 55 -5.30 -12.48 12.53
CA ALA A 55 -4.42 -13.64 12.65
C ALA A 55 -4.08 -14.28 11.29
N LEU A 56 -5.07 -14.42 10.40
CA LEU A 56 -4.88 -14.97 9.06
C LEU A 56 -3.97 -14.08 8.19
N VAL A 57 -4.22 -12.77 8.19
CA VAL A 57 -3.42 -11.81 7.43
C VAL A 57 -2.00 -11.73 7.99
N GLN A 58 -1.85 -11.68 9.31
CA GLN A 58 -0.55 -11.61 9.96
C GLN A 58 0.31 -12.82 9.64
N ARG A 59 -0.26 -14.04 9.68
CA ARG A 59 0.45 -15.28 9.32
C ARG A 59 1.07 -15.18 7.92
N ASN A 60 0.26 -14.85 6.91
CA ASN A 60 0.71 -14.73 5.52
C ASN A 60 1.68 -13.56 5.32
N ALA A 61 1.46 -12.44 6.00
CA ALA A 61 2.33 -11.28 5.94
C ALA A 61 3.73 -11.58 6.50
N MET A 62 3.80 -12.27 7.64
CA MET A 62 5.06 -12.69 8.24
C MET A 62 5.80 -13.71 7.36
N GLU A 63 5.08 -14.62 6.72
CA GLU A 63 5.66 -15.55 5.76
C GLU A 63 6.25 -14.81 4.56
N ALA A 64 5.50 -13.90 3.92
CA ALA A 64 6.00 -13.06 2.82
C ALA A 64 7.27 -12.29 3.20
N TRP A 65 7.32 -11.75 4.41
CA TRP A 65 8.51 -11.06 4.91
C TRP A 65 9.72 -11.98 5.06
N ASN A 66 9.52 -13.16 5.65
CA ASN A 66 10.60 -14.11 5.94
C ASN A 66 11.12 -14.80 4.66
N THR A 67 10.24 -15.13 3.73
CA THR A 67 10.59 -15.84 2.49
C THR A 67 10.90 -14.90 1.33
N LYS A 68 10.61 -13.59 1.48
CA LYS A 68 10.69 -12.58 0.41
C LYS A 68 9.80 -12.93 -0.79
N GLU A 69 8.69 -13.60 -0.53
CA GLU A 69 7.66 -13.90 -1.53
C GLU A 69 6.59 -12.82 -1.56
N GLN A 70 5.95 -12.66 -2.72
CA GLN A 70 4.84 -11.73 -2.87
C GLN A 70 3.67 -12.14 -1.98
N PHE A 71 3.20 -11.21 -1.13
CA PHE A 71 2.09 -11.42 -0.21
C PHE A 71 0.82 -11.90 -0.93
N GLN A 72 0.53 -11.35 -2.12
CA GLN A 72 -0.59 -11.77 -2.96
C GLN A 72 -0.53 -13.26 -3.32
N SER A 73 0.65 -13.79 -3.63
CA SER A 73 0.85 -15.19 -3.98
C SER A 73 0.56 -16.11 -2.80
N LEU A 74 0.96 -15.71 -1.59
CA LEU A 74 0.69 -16.49 -0.38
C LEU A 74 -0.81 -16.53 -0.06
N LEU A 75 -1.51 -15.39 -0.18
CA LEU A 75 -2.97 -15.34 -0.01
C LEU A 75 -3.70 -16.26 -0.99
N ASN A 76 -3.25 -16.33 -2.25
CA ASN A 76 -3.83 -17.22 -3.25
C ASN A 76 -3.60 -18.72 -2.95
N ARG A 77 -2.54 -19.05 -2.20
CA ARG A 77 -2.22 -20.42 -1.79
C ARG A 77 -2.87 -20.82 -0.46
N ASP A 78 -3.32 -19.86 0.34
CA ASP A 78 -3.93 -20.11 1.64
C ASP A 78 -5.39 -20.57 1.49
N PRO A 79 -5.71 -21.84 1.76
CA PRO A 79 -7.06 -22.37 1.57
C PRO A 79 -8.10 -21.65 2.43
N ILE A 80 -7.71 -21.15 3.61
CA ILE A 80 -8.66 -20.45 4.51
C ILE A 80 -9.00 -19.08 3.94
N ILE A 81 -8.03 -18.37 3.35
CA ILE A 81 -8.33 -17.09 2.67
C ILE A 81 -9.23 -17.34 1.45
N ARG A 82 -8.96 -18.42 0.71
CA ARG A 82 -9.71 -18.84 -0.49
C ARG A 82 -11.15 -19.26 -0.22
N GLU A 83 -11.53 -19.54 1.02
CA GLU A 83 -12.94 -19.73 1.40
C GLU A 83 -13.75 -18.43 1.33
N TYR A 84 -13.11 -17.26 1.46
CA TYR A 84 -13.79 -15.95 1.52
C TYR A 84 -13.51 -15.05 0.32
N LEU A 85 -12.33 -15.18 -0.29
CA LEU A 85 -11.85 -14.34 -1.38
C LEU A 85 -11.39 -15.19 -2.56
N ASP A 86 -11.95 -14.93 -3.74
CA ASP A 86 -11.47 -15.53 -4.98
C ASP A 86 -10.20 -14.83 -5.52
N GLU A 87 -9.67 -15.31 -6.66
CA GLU A 87 -8.42 -14.80 -7.22
C GLU A 87 -8.54 -13.38 -7.74
N ASN A 88 -9.70 -13.06 -8.32
CA ASN A 88 -9.97 -11.74 -8.88
C ASN A 88 -10.16 -10.74 -7.73
N GLU A 89 -10.87 -11.14 -6.68
CA GLU A 89 -11.04 -10.35 -5.46
C GLU A 89 -9.69 -10.07 -4.81
N ILE A 90 -8.84 -11.09 -4.65
CA ILE A 90 -7.48 -10.91 -4.13
C ILE A 90 -6.70 -9.95 -5.02
N SER A 91 -6.70 -10.15 -6.34
CA SER A 91 -5.97 -9.30 -7.28
C SER A 91 -6.39 -7.82 -7.21
N ALA A 92 -7.69 -7.54 -7.10
CA ALA A 92 -8.21 -6.19 -6.99
C ALA A 92 -7.77 -5.45 -5.69
N LEU A 93 -7.36 -6.18 -4.65
CA LEU A 93 -6.87 -5.59 -3.40
C LEU A 93 -5.44 -5.05 -3.52
N PHE A 94 -4.68 -5.44 -4.55
CA PHE A 94 -3.29 -5.03 -4.79
C PHE A 94 -3.17 -3.89 -5.80
N ASP A 95 -4.20 -3.05 -5.90
CA ASP A 95 -4.18 -1.83 -6.71
C ASP A 95 -3.75 -0.59 -5.91
N TYR A 96 -2.68 0.08 -6.36
CA TYR A 96 -2.17 1.32 -5.80
C TYR A 96 -3.14 2.50 -5.95
N ALA A 97 -3.99 2.52 -6.99
CA ALA A 97 -4.93 3.61 -7.24
C ALA A 97 -5.93 3.79 -6.09
N TYR A 98 -6.20 2.73 -5.33
CA TYR A 98 -7.01 2.81 -4.11
C TYR A 98 -6.48 3.84 -3.10
N HIS A 99 -5.15 3.99 -3.00
CA HIS A 99 -4.51 4.91 -2.06
C HIS A 99 -4.38 6.34 -2.62
N THR A 100 -4.48 6.51 -3.93
CA THR A 100 -4.36 7.82 -4.59
C THR A 100 -5.70 8.41 -5.05
N LYS A 101 -6.82 7.70 -4.85
CA LYS A 101 -8.15 8.10 -5.29
C LYS A 101 -8.61 9.50 -4.83
N HIS A 102 -8.09 10.00 -3.71
CA HIS A 102 -8.43 11.32 -3.15
C HIS A 102 -7.38 12.39 -3.41
N VAL A 103 -6.34 12.11 -4.21
CA VAL A 103 -5.29 13.09 -4.52
C VAL A 103 -5.89 14.32 -5.21
N ALA A 104 -6.80 14.12 -6.18
CA ALA A 104 -7.47 15.23 -6.86
C ALA A 104 -8.27 16.12 -5.89
N ASP A 105 -9.04 15.51 -4.98
CA ASP A 105 -9.82 16.24 -3.96
C ASP A 105 -8.92 17.10 -3.06
N ILE A 106 -7.74 16.59 -2.70
CA ILE A 106 -6.76 17.32 -1.87
C ILE A 106 -6.19 18.51 -2.65
N PHE A 107 -5.81 18.31 -3.91
CA PHE A 107 -5.28 19.38 -4.75
C PHE A 107 -6.30 20.50 -4.99
N GLN A 108 -7.57 20.14 -5.18
CA GLN A 108 -8.67 21.10 -5.31
C GLN A 108 -8.82 21.96 -4.04
N ARG A 109 -8.75 21.35 -2.85
CA ARG A 109 -8.82 22.09 -1.57
C ARG A 109 -7.68 23.08 -1.37
N LEU A 110 -6.53 22.82 -2.00
CA LEU A 110 -5.35 23.70 -1.97
C LEU A 110 -5.37 24.77 -3.06
N GLY A 111 -6.37 24.77 -3.95
CA GLY A 111 -6.46 25.70 -5.07
C GLY A 111 -5.37 25.49 -6.13
N LEU A 112 -4.83 24.27 -6.22
CA LEU A 112 -3.78 23.89 -7.18
C LEU A 112 -4.35 23.26 -8.46
N VAL A 113 -5.63 22.89 -8.45
CA VAL A 113 -6.42 22.33 -9.56
C VAL A 113 -7.86 22.79 -9.43
#